data_AF-A0A6L3ND83-F1
#
_entry.id   AF-A0A6L3ND83-F1
#
_cell.length_a   1.000
_cell.length_b   1.000
_cell.length_c   1.000
_cell.angle_alpha   90.00
_cell.angle_beta   90.00
_cell.angle_gamma   90.00
#
_symmetry.space_group_name_H-M   'P 1'
#
loop_
_entity.id
_entity.type
_entity.pdbx_description
1 polymer ?
#
loop_
_entity_poly.entity_id
_entity_poly.type
_entity_poly.pdbx_seq_one_letter_code
_entity_poly.pdbx_strand_id
1 'polypeptide(L)' 'ALGCNTIERADGTVETLGHVGRAQMAPGDVFVVETPGGGGYGAAS' A
#
# COMPACT_ATOMS: atom_id res chain seq x y z
N ALA A 1 -8.64 6.30 7.03
CA ALA A 1 -8.37 5.18 6.12
C ALA A 1 -7.32 4.28 6.76
N LEU A 2 -7.44 2.96 6.66
CA LEU A 2 -6.37 2.04 7.09
C LEU A 2 -5.24 2.11 6.05
N GLY A 3 -3.99 1.97 6.47
CA GLY A 3 -2.85 2.00 5.56
C GLY A 3 -2.84 0.74 4.69
N CYS A 4 -2.29 0.84 3.49
CA CYS A 4 -2.22 -0.25 2.54
C CYS A 4 -0.89 -0.22 1.78
N ASN A 5 -0.39 -1.39 1.40
CA ASN A 5 0.78 -1.53 0.54
C ASN A 5 0.37 -2.28 -0.72
N THR A 6 0.63 -1.71 -1.89
CA THR A 6 0.34 -2.33 -3.18
C THR A 6 1.52 -2.24 -4.13
N ILE A 7 1.53 -3.10 -5.14
CA ILE A 7 2.44 -3.02 -6.28
C ILE A 7 1.59 -2.80 -7.53
N GLU A 8 1.82 -1.69 -8.22
CA GLU A 8 1.34 -1.49 -9.58
C GLU A 8 2.37 -2.12 -10.53
N ARG A 9 1.95 -3.17 -11.24
CA ARG A 9 2.81 -3.90 -12.18
C ARG A 9 2.94 -3.13 -13.48
N ALA A 10 4.03 -3.36 -14.20
CA ALA A 10 4.26 -2.72 -15.51
C ALA A 10 3.17 -3.00 -16.54
N ASP A 11 2.42 -4.09 -16.40
CA ASP A 11 1.27 -4.45 -17.24
C ASP A 11 -0.05 -3.78 -16.83
N GLY A 12 -0.03 -2.97 -15.76
CA GLY A 12 -1.18 -2.27 -15.21
C GLY A 12 -1.98 -3.05 -14.16
N THR A 13 -1.58 -4.29 -13.83
CA THR A 13 -2.21 -5.03 -12.74
C THR A 13 -1.80 -4.49 -11.37
N VAL A 14 -2.67 -4.66 -10.35
CA VAL A 14 -2.39 -4.22 -8.98
C VAL A 14 -2.37 -5.43 -8.05
N GLU A 15 -1.29 -5.59 -7.31
CA GLU A 15 -1.13 -6.61 -6.28
C GLU A 15 -1.12 -5.97 -4.90
N THR A 16 -2.06 -6.37 -4.04
CA THR A 16 -2.09 -5.94 -2.64
C THR A 16 -1.21 -6.84 -1.78
N LEU A 17 -0.29 -6.24 -1.03
CA LEU A 17 0.50 -6.95 -0.03
C LEU A 17 -0.25 -7.00 1.30
N GLY A 18 -0.29 -8.19 1.90
CA GLY A 18 -0.76 -8.35 3.27
C GLY A 18 0.15 -7.66 4.29
N HIS A 19 -0.30 -7.60 5.56
CA HIS A 19 0.43 -6.98 6.68
C HIS A 19 1.91 -7.41 6.79
N VAL A 20 2.19 -8.69 6.51
CA VAL A 20 3.51 -9.25 6.31
C VAL A 20 3.53 -9.84 4.90
N GLY A 21 3.90 -9.01 3.93
CA GLY A 21 3.96 -9.35 2.52
C GLY A 21 5.38 -9.23 1.98
N ARG A 22 5.67 -10.01 0.95
CA ARG A 22 6.90 -9.91 0.17
C ARG A 22 6.58 -10.15 -1.30
N ALA A 23 7.27 -9.44 -2.17
CA ALA A 23 7.17 -9.64 -3.61
C ALA A 23 8.52 -9.37 -4.27
N GLN A 24 8.75 -10.02 -5.41
CA GLN A 24 9.83 -9.66 -6.32
C GLN A 24 9.35 -8.53 -7.25
N MET A 25 10.16 -7.49 -7.37
CA MET A 25 9.92 -6.35 -8.23
C MET A 25 10.59 -6.56 -9.58
N ALA A 26 9.91 -6.18 -10.66
CA ALA A 26 10.46 -6.11 -12.00
C ALA A 26 10.65 -4.64 -12.43
N PRO A 27 11.50 -4.37 -13.44
CA PRO A 27 11.58 -3.05 -14.04
C PRO A 27 10.20 -2.56 -14.52
N GLY A 28 9.83 -1.35 -14.13
CA GLY A 28 8.53 -0.75 -14.46
C GLY A 28 7.45 -0.96 -13.39
N ASP A 29 7.68 -1.82 -12.39
CA ASP A 29 6.78 -1.93 -11.24
C ASP A 29 6.93 -0.72 -10.30
N VAL A 30 5.83 -0.33 -9.66
CA VAL A 30 5.78 0.77 -8.68
C VAL A 30 5.25 0.23 -7.35
N PHE A 31 5.99 0.50 -6.27
CA PHE A 31 5.52 0.19 -4.92
C PHE A 31 4.80 1.40 -4.32
N VAL A 32 3.52 1.23 -3.98
CA VAL A 32 2.69 2.29 -3.40
C VAL A 32 2.49 2.01 -1.92
N VAL A 33 2.81 3.02 -1.10
CA VAL A 33 2.60 3.00 0.34
C VAL A 33 1.53 4.03 0.68
N GLU A 34 0.33 3.54 0.96
CA GLU A 34 -0.76 4.38 1.46
C GLU A 34 -0.67 4.47 2.97
N THR A 35 -0.28 5.63 3.46
CA THR A 35 -0.35 5.92 4.90
C THR A 35 -1.78 6.32 5.28
N PRO A 36 -2.33 5.85 6.42
CA PRO A 36 -3.53 6.43 6.99
C PRO A 36 -3.42 7.96 7.04
N GLY A 37 -4.39 8.68 6.48
CA GLY A 37 -4.52 10.12 6.73
C GLY A 37 -4.64 10.41 8.23
N GLY A 38 -4.01 11.50 8.69
CA GLY A 38 -3.99 11.89 10.10
C GLY A 38 -5.39 12.11 10.68
N GLY A 39 -5.71 11.36 11.73
CA GLY A 39 -6.92 11.51 12.55
C GLY A 39 -6.98 10.58 13.76
N GLY A 40 -5.86 9.92 14.11
CA GLY A 40 -5.79 8.84 15.10
C GLY A 40 -5.11 9.21 16.42
N TYR A 41 -5.11 10.48 16.83
CA TYR A 41 -4.77 10.85 18.21
C TYR A 41 -5.83 11.81 18.77
N GLY A 42 -6.58 11.33 19.77
CA GLY A 42 -7.72 12.02 20.38
C GLY A 42 -9.05 11.29 20.16
N ALA A 43 -9.89 11.18 21.20
CA ALA A 43 -11.20 10.56 21.10
C ALA A 43 -12.04 11.27 20.01
N ALA A 44 -12.66 10.48 19.12
CA ALA A 44 -13.74 10.99 18.28
C ALA A 44 -14.89 11.36 19.22
N SER A 45 -15.27 12.65 19.23
CA SER A 45 -16.54 13.09 19.81
C SER A 45 -17.69 12.69 18.90
#